data_AF-A0A662FRW0-F1
#
_entry.id   AF-A0A662FRW0-F1
#
_cell.length_a   1.000
_cell.length_b   1.000
_cell.length_c   1.000
_cell.angle_alpha   90.00
_cell.angle_beta   90.00
_cell.angle_gamma   90.00
#
_symmetry.space_group_name_H-M   'P 1'
#
loop_
_entity.id
_entity.type
_entity.pdbx_description
1 polymer ?
#
loop_
_entity_poly.entity_id
_entity_poly.type
_entity_poly.pdbx_seq_one_letter_code
_entity_poly.pdbx_strand_id
1 'polypeptide(L)'
;MTVIISIAFSLSYYSYLALKRRFDSVYGERFLVKRAIHGIVYILFLVLANEAIRIKVAYGEYSLALEFLLYLLLGSIGVPIFIDIILSMYKVLHRGR
;
A
#
# COMPACT_ATOMS: atom_id res chain seq x y z
N MET A 1 1.74 17.71 15.43
CA MET A 1 0.99 16.45 15.19
C MET A 1 -0.06 16.60 14.11
N THR A 2 -1.00 17.55 14.24
CA THR A 2 -2.09 17.75 13.27
C THR A 2 -1.62 17.90 11.82
N VAL A 3 -0.62 18.76 11.56
CA VAL A 3 -0.06 18.97 10.21
C VAL A 3 0.53 17.68 9.62
N ILE A 4 1.28 16.91 10.41
CA ILE A 4 1.92 15.65 9.97
C ILE A 4 0.84 14.62 9.62
N ILE A 5 -0.19 14.50 10.45
CA ILE A 5 -1.32 13.59 10.22
C ILE A 5 -2.09 14.00 8.97
N SER A 6 -2.33 15.29 8.76
CA SER A 6 -3.00 15.79 7.55
C SER A 6 -2.21 15.51 6.28
N ILE A 7 -0.88 15.67 6.33
CA ILE A 7 0.02 15.34 5.21
C ILE A 7 -0.02 13.83 4.93
N ALA A 8 0.15 13.00 5.97
CA ALA A 8 0.09 11.54 5.86
C ALA A 8 -1.24 11.05 5.29
N PHE A 9 -2.35 11.61 5.77
CA PHE A 9 -3.69 11.29 5.29
C PHE A 9 -3.86 11.69 3.83
N SER A 10 -3.42 12.89 3.45
CA SER A 10 -3.49 13.37 2.07
C SER A 10 -2.67 12.48 1.14
N LEU A 11 -1.42 12.16 1.51
CA LEU A 11 -0.56 11.24 0.78
C LEU A 11 -1.20 9.87 0.61
N SER A 12 -1.76 9.31 1.68
CA SER A 12 -2.43 8.01 1.64
C SER A 12 -3.67 8.04 0.73
N TYR A 13 -4.48 9.10 0.84
CA TYR A 13 -5.70 9.27 0.05
C TYR A 13 -5.42 9.41 -1.45
N TYR A 14 -4.45 10.26 -1.82
CA TYR A 14 -4.05 10.43 -3.21
C TYR A 14 -3.35 9.20 -3.77
N SER A 15 -2.52 8.53 -2.97
CA SER A 15 -1.91 7.25 -3.34
C SER A 15 -2.98 6.19 -3.61
N TYR A 16 -3.99 6.08 -2.73
CA TYR A 16 -5.14 5.21 -2.94
C TYR A 16 -5.88 5.52 -4.24
N LEU A 17 -6.23 6.79 -4.48
CA LEU A 17 -6.93 7.20 -5.70
C LEU A 17 -6.16 6.85 -6.97
N ALA A 18 -4.86 7.16 -6.99
CA ALA A 18 -4.00 6.89 -8.15
C ALA A 18 -3.89 5.38 -8.39
N LEU A 19 -3.65 4.61 -7.34
CA LEU A 19 -3.47 3.17 -7.41
C LEU A 19 -4.79 2.49 -7.80
N LYS A 20 -5.90 2.85 -7.17
CA LYS A 20 -7.23 2.36 -7.55
C LYS A 20 -7.56 2.65 -9.01
N ARG A 21 -7.37 3.90 -9.48
CA ARG A 21 -7.59 4.25 -10.90
C ARG A 21 -6.74 3.40 -11.84
N ARG A 22 -5.48 3.15 -11.48
CA ARG A 22 -4.59 2.30 -12.28
C ARG A 22 -5.08 0.86 -12.30
N PHE A 23 -5.43 0.29 -11.16
CA PHE A 23 -5.94 -1.07 -11.06
C PHE A 23 -7.29 -1.23 -11.78
N ASP A 24 -8.19 -0.27 -11.65
CA ASP A 24 -9.46 -0.23 -12.39
C ASP A 24 -9.22 -0.18 -13.91
N SER A 25 -8.25 0.63 -14.36
CA SER A 25 -7.91 0.73 -15.80
C SER A 25 -7.29 -0.55 -16.38
N VAL A 26 -6.50 -1.28 -15.59
CA VAL A 26 -5.77 -2.48 -16.04
C VAL A 26 -6.61 -3.75 -15.93
N TYR A 27 -7.36 -3.91 -14.83
CA TYR A 27 -8.05 -5.16 -14.48
C TYR A 27 -9.58 -5.08 -14.61
N GLY A 28 -10.16 -3.88 -14.57
CA GLY A 28 -11.61 -3.69 -14.55
C GLY A 28 -12.32 -4.53 -13.48
N GLU A 29 -13.63 -4.69 -13.60
CA GLU A 29 -14.40 -5.55 -12.69
C GLU A 29 -14.38 -7.04 -13.06
N ARG A 30 -13.82 -7.40 -14.22
CA ARG A 30 -13.82 -8.79 -14.71
C ARG A 30 -12.64 -9.60 -14.19
N PHE A 31 -11.53 -8.96 -13.84
CA PHE A 31 -10.29 -9.63 -13.43
C PHE A 31 -9.93 -9.40 -11.96
N LEU A 32 -10.93 -9.50 -11.06
CA LEU A 32 -10.77 -9.26 -9.62
C LEU A 32 -9.71 -10.16 -8.97
N VAL A 33 -9.61 -11.43 -9.38
CA VAL A 33 -8.60 -12.37 -8.88
C VAL A 33 -7.18 -11.94 -9.29
N LYS A 34 -7.00 -11.54 -10.57
CA LYS A 34 -5.70 -11.05 -11.05
C LYS A 34 -5.30 -9.74 -10.34
N ARG A 35 -6.27 -8.86 -10.08
CA ARG A 35 -6.12 -7.65 -9.28
C ARG A 35 -5.65 -7.96 -7.86
N ALA A 36 -6.29 -8.92 -7.18
CA ALA A 36 -5.88 -9.34 -5.84
C ALA A 36 -4.45 -9.92 -5.83
N ILE A 37 -4.11 -10.79 -6.79
CA ILE A 37 -2.75 -11.34 -6.93
C ILE A 37 -1.73 -10.20 -7.12
N HIS A 38 -2.01 -9.25 -7.99
CA HIS A 38 -1.09 -8.14 -8.24
C HIS A 38 -0.94 -7.23 -7.02
N GLY A 39 -2.03 -6.99 -6.28
CA GLY A 39 -1.97 -6.31 -4.99
C GLY A 39 -1.08 -7.04 -3.99
N ILE A 40 -1.20 -8.36 -3.87
CA ILE A 40 -0.34 -9.19 -3.01
C ILE A 40 1.13 -9.04 -3.39
N VAL A 41 1.45 -9.04 -4.69
CA VAL A 41 2.82 -8.81 -5.18
C VAL A 41 3.36 -7.46 -4.71
N TYR A 42 2.56 -6.39 -4.75
CA TYR A 42 2.99 -5.11 -4.19
C TYR A 42 3.21 -5.14 -2.68
N ILE A 43 2.37 -5.85 -1.92
CA ILE A 43 2.59 -6.03 -0.48
C ILE A 43 3.94 -6.71 -0.22
N LEU A 44 4.30 -7.74 -0.99
CA LEU A 44 5.61 -8.39 -0.89
C LEU A 44 6.76 -7.40 -1.16
N PHE A 45 6.64 -6.55 -2.18
CA PHE A 45 7.63 -5.51 -2.43
C PHE A 45 7.74 -4.49 -1.29
N LEU A 46 6.62 -4.10 -0.69
CA LEU A 46 6.62 -3.20 0.48
C LEU A 46 7.28 -3.85 1.70
N VAL A 47 7.06 -5.16 1.92
CA VAL A 47 7.74 -5.92 2.98
C VAL A 47 9.25 -5.98 2.71
N LEU A 48 9.67 -6.23 1.46
CA LEU A 48 11.10 -6.20 1.10
C LEU A 48 11.72 -4.82 1.31
N ALA A 49 10.99 -3.75 0.95
CA ALA A 49 11.43 -2.38 1.19
C ALA A 49 11.55 -2.09 2.70
N ASN A 50 10.60 -2.56 3.51
CA ASN A 50 10.67 -2.47 4.96
C ASN A 50 11.90 -3.19 5.53
N GLU A 51 12.21 -4.39 5.06
CA GLU A 51 13.41 -5.12 5.49
C GLU A 51 14.70 -4.39 5.08
N ALA A 52 14.76 -3.82 3.87
CA ALA A 52 15.89 -3.01 3.45
C ALA A 52 16.11 -1.79 4.36
N ILE A 53 15.01 -1.14 4.79
CA ILE A 53 15.06 -0.04 5.77
C ILE A 53 15.56 -0.54 7.12
N ARG A 54 15.00 -1.64 7.65
CA ARG A 54 15.42 -2.23 8.93
C ARG A 54 16.91 -2.56 8.95
N ILE A 55 17.43 -3.14 7.88
CA ILE A 55 18.86 -3.44 7.73
C ILE A 55 19.68 -2.15 7.87
N LYS A 56 19.32 -1.10 7.12
CA LYS A 56 20.04 0.17 7.13
C LYS A 56 19.97 0.91 8.46
N VAL A 57 18.82 0.85 9.14
CA VAL A 57 18.66 1.36 10.52
C VAL A 57 19.55 0.58 11.49
N ALA A 58 19.60 -0.75 11.38
CA ALA A 58 20.41 -1.60 12.27
C ALA A 58 21.92 -1.32 12.16
N TYR A 59 22.40 -0.93 10.98
CA TYR A 59 23.80 -0.50 10.76
C TYR A 59 24.06 0.96 11.15
N GLY A 60 23.07 1.67 11.69
CA GLY A 60 23.21 3.07 12.12
C GLY A 60 23.31 4.06 10.96
N GLU A 61 22.94 3.67 9.74
CA GLU A 61 23.04 4.54 8.55
C GLU A 61 21.92 5.59 8.49
N TYR A 62 20.82 5.41 9.23
CA TYR A 62 19.66 6.30 9.21
C TYR A 62 19.38 6.92 10.58
N SER A 63 18.90 8.18 10.55
CA SER A 63 18.35 8.83 11.74
C SER A 63 16.94 8.31 12.05
N LEU A 64 16.53 8.36 13.32
CA LEU A 64 15.17 8.01 13.77
C LEU A 64 14.08 8.80 13.02
N ALA A 65 14.36 10.06 12.66
CA ALA A 65 13.43 10.89 11.90
C ALA A 65 13.23 10.38 10.46
N LEU A 66 14.31 9.92 9.82
CA LEU A 66 14.26 9.33 8.48
C LEU A 66 13.54 7.98 8.50
N GLU A 67 13.80 7.14 9.49
CA GLU A 67 13.09 5.87 9.69
C GLU A 67 11.57 6.08 9.82
N PHE A 68 11.16 7.04 10.65
CA PHE A 68 9.75 7.39 10.82
C PHE A 68 9.10 7.83 9.50
N LEU A 69 9.78 8.68 8.72
CA LEU A 69 9.29 9.14 7.42
C LEU A 69 9.13 7.98 6.41
N LEU A 70 10.07 7.04 6.41
CA LEU A 70 10.04 5.87 5.53
C LEU A 70 8.90 4.91 5.88
N TYR A 71 8.65 4.66 7.16
CA TYR A 71 7.50 3.87 7.58
C TYR A 71 6.17 4.58 7.32
N LEU A 72 6.12 5.90 7.48
CA LEU A 72 4.94 6.68 7.12
C LEU A 72 4.63 6.54 5.62
N LEU A 73 5.65 6.61 4.77
CA LEU A 73 5.52 6.40 3.33
C LEU A 73 5.05 4.97 3.01
N LEU A 74 5.70 3.95 3.57
CA LEU A 74 5.32 2.55 3.38
C LEU A 74 3.87 2.29 3.79
N GLY A 75 3.47 2.78 4.97
CA GLY A 75 2.10 2.66 5.45
C GLY A 75 1.09 3.38 4.55
N SER A 76 1.44 4.58 4.08
CA SER A 76 0.57 5.38 3.21
C SER A 76 0.26 4.71 1.87
N ILE A 77 1.15 3.83 1.39
CA ILE A 77 0.96 3.06 0.15
C ILE A 77 0.38 1.67 0.46
N GLY A 78 0.87 1.01 1.51
CA GLY A 78 0.48 -0.35 1.87
C GLY A 78 -0.97 -0.48 2.32
N VAL A 79 -1.47 0.47 3.11
CA VAL A 79 -2.86 0.46 3.58
C VAL A 79 -3.85 0.51 2.41
N PRO A 80 -3.72 1.45 1.45
CA PRO A 80 -4.53 1.44 0.22
C PRO A 80 -4.54 0.12 -0.56
N ILE A 81 -3.37 -0.49 -0.76
CA ILE A 81 -3.23 -1.74 -1.51
C ILE A 81 -3.93 -2.87 -0.76
N PHE A 82 -3.75 -2.93 0.56
CA PHE A 82 -4.39 -3.93 1.40
C PHE A 82 -5.92 -3.82 1.36
N ILE A 83 -6.47 -2.60 1.44
CA ILE A 83 -7.91 -2.35 1.30
C ILE A 83 -8.40 -2.82 -0.07
N ASP A 84 -7.65 -2.53 -1.15
CA ASP A 84 -8.03 -2.94 -2.51
C ASP A 84 -8.09 -4.47 -2.68
N ILE A 85 -7.13 -5.20 -2.10
CA ILE A 85 -7.11 -6.67 -2.08
C ILE A 85 -8.35 -7.19 -1.36
N ILE A 86 -8.65 -6.67 -0.16
CA ILE A 86 -9.81 -7.09 0.64
C ILE A 86 -11.10 -6.86 -0.16
N LEU A 87 -11.29 -5.66 -0.73
CA LEU A 87 -12.48 -5.33 -1.51
C LEU A 87 -12.62 -6.21 -2.76
N SER A 88 -11.51 -6.50 -3.44
CA SER A 88 -11.48 -7.37 -4.59
C SER A 88 -11.90 -8.80 -4.22
N MET A 89 -11.41 -9.32 -3.10
CA MET A 89 -11.76 -10.66 -2.62
C MET A 89 -13.19 -10.74 -2.09
N TYR A 90 -13.65 -9.71 -1.38
CA TYR A 90 -15.03 -9.59 -0.95
C TYR A 90 -15.99 -9.65 -2.15
N LYS A 91 -15.71 -8.88 -3.21
CA LYS A 91 -16.49 -8.90 -4.45
C LYS A 91 -16.48 -10.27 -5.12
N VAL A 92 -15.34 -10.96 -5.19
CA VAL A 92 -15.25 -12.32 -5.75
C VAL A 92 -16.15 -13.29 -4.97
N LEU A 93 -16.10 -13.25 -3.63
CA LEU A 93 -16.87 -14.14 -2.78
C LEU A 93 -18.39 -13.89 -2.88
N HIS A 94 -18.81 -12.64 -3.08
CA HIS A 94 -20.22 -12.26 -3.12
C HIS A 94 -20.83 -12.23 -4.53
N ARG A 95 -20.02 -12.18 -5.61
CA ARG A 95 -20.51 -12.35 -7.00
C ARG A 95 -20.81 -13.80 -7.39
N GLY A 96 -20.35 -14.77 -6.60
CA GLY A 96 -20.63 -16.18 -6.80
C GLY A 96 -21.96 -16.66 -6.20
N ARG A 97 -22.78 -15.75 -5.65
CA ARG A 97 -24.15 -16.02 -5.18
C ARG A 97 -25.16 -15.30 -6.05
#